data_AF-J9RA07-F1
#
_entry.id   AF-J9RA07-F1
#
_cell.length_a   1.000
_cell.length_b   1.000
_cell.length_c   1.000
_cell.angle_alpha   90.00
_cell.angle_beta   90.00
_cell.angle_gamma   90.00
#
_symmetry.space_group_name_H-M   'P 1'
#
loop_
_entity.id
_entity.type
_entity.pdbx_description
1 polymer ?
#
loop_
_entity_poly.entity_id
_entity_poly.type
_entity_poly.pdbx_seq_one_letter_code
_entity_poly.pdbx_strand_id
1 'polypeptide(L)'
;MKTKNLQKVNERVATTLMETMGETQVYYQYETDNNNKTPQMVNFSTQLKDGKTLSGSYSKGGGLSLNGTGVNSVEDLQVVNSALDTILEIINGFEVEKKEAEDGNNK
;
A
#
# COMPACT_ATOMS: atom_id res chain seq x y z
N MET A 1 40.96 -2.38 3.54
CA MET A 1 39.66 -1.79 3.13
C MET A 1 39.78 -0.27 3.13
N LYS A 2 39.21 0.43 2.15
CA LYS A 2 39.13 1.90 2.18
C LYS A 2 37.83 2.29 2.87
N THR A 3 37.92 2.99 4.00
CA THR A 3 36.78 3.57 4.71
C THR A 3 36.36 4.88 4.07
N LYS A 4 35.06 5.16 4.04
CA LYS A 4 34.48 6.42 3.54
C LYS A 4 33.93 7.20 4.73
N ASN A 5 34.08 8.52 4.70
CA ASN A 5 33.44 9.42 5.67
C ASN A 5 32.03 9.73 5.18
N LEU A 6 31.04 8.96 5.63
CA LEU A 6 29.63 9.14 5.29
C LEU A 6 28.84 9.58 6.54
N GLN A 7 27.84 10.43 6.34
CA GLN A 7 26.89 10.84 7.37
C GLN A 7 25.50 10.33 6.99
N LYS A 8 24.81 9.70 7.94
CA LYS A 8 23.39 9.32 7.77
C LYS A 8 22.55 10.59 7.79
N VAL A 9 21.86 10.87 6.68
CA VAL A 9 20.97 12.04 6.54
C VAL A 9 19.50 11.71 6.72
N ASN A 10 19.09 10.49 6.35
CA ASN A 10 17.72 9.99 6.52
C ASN A 10 17.71 8.45 6.48
N GLU A 11 16.59 7.86 6.90
CA GLU A 11 16.27 6.45 6.70
C GLU A 11 14.80 6.34 6.33
N ARG A 12 14.48 5.50 5.35
CA ARG A 12 13.10 5.22 4.95
C ARG A 12 12.81 3.74 5.09
N VAL A 13 11.61 3.43 5.55
CA VAL A 13 11.08 2.08 5.62
C VAL A 13 9.92 1.99 4.63
N ALA A 14 10.10 1.18 3.59
CA ALA A 14 9.03 0.82 2.67
C ALA A 14 8.20 -0.33 3.26
N THR A 15 6.89 -0.24 3.15
CA THR A 15 5.95 -1.25 3.62
C THR A 15 4.95 -1.58 2.52
N THR A 16 4.71 -2.88 2.35
CA THR A 16 3.67 -3.40 1.46
C THR A 16 2.69 -4.22 2.28
N LEU A 17 1.41 -3.90 2.18
CA LEU A 17 0.30 -4.65 2.78
C LEU A 17 -0.52 -5.32 1.67
N MET A 18 -1.14 -6.44 1.99
CA MET A 18 -2.11 -7.10 1.12
C MET A 18 -3.40 -7.31 1.92
N GLU A 19 -4.51 -6.86 1.35
CA GLU A 19 -5.85 -7.09 1.87
C GLU A 19 -6.62 -8.00 0.91
N THR A 20 -7.30 -8.99 1.45
CA THR A 20 -8.14 -9.91 0.66
C THR A 20 -9.61 -9.54 0.85
N MET A 21 -10.27 -9.15 -0.24
CA MET A 21 -11.69 -8.79 -0.32
C MET A 21 -12.43 -9.81 -1.18
N GLY A 22 -12.93 -10.88 -0.55
CA GLY A 22 -13.47 -12.02 -1.29
C GLY A 22 -12.38 -12.71 -2.14
N GLU A 23 -12.54 -12.70 -3.46
CA GLU A 23 -11.56 -13.26 -4.41
C GLU A 23 -10.52 -12.23 -4.89
N THR A 24 -10.70 -10.95 -4.53
CA THR A 24 -9.83 -9.85 -4.97
C THR A 24 -8.75 -9.57 -3.93
N GLN A 25 -7.52 -9.41 -4.39
CA GLN A 25 -6.41 -8.95 -3.56
C GLN A 25 -6.08 -7.51 -3.88
N VAL A 26 -5.97 -6.67 -2.86
CA VAL A 26 -5.55 -5.26 -2.97
C VAL A 26 -4.23 -5.11 -2.26
N TYR A 27 -3.26 -4.53 -2.96
CA TYR A 27 -1.92 -4.28 -2.44
C TYR A 27 -1.77 -2.80 -2.12
N TYR A 28 -1.32 -2.47 -0.92
CA TYR A 28 -1.05 -1.11 -0.48
C TYR A 28 0.44 -0.93 -0.24
N GLN A 29 1.00 0.19 -0.68
CA GLN A 29 2.43 0.47 -0.60
C GLN A 29 2.64 1.88 -0.08
N TYR A 30 3.49 2.01 0.93
CA TYR A 30 3.83 3.30 1.50
C TYR A 30 5.22 3.31 2.12
N GLU A 31 5.72 4.52 2.39
CA GLU A 31 6.99 4.72 3.07
C GLU A 31 6.79 5.59 4.32
N THR A 32 7.60 5.31 5.33
CA THR A 32 7.78 6.15 6.51
C THR A 32 9.25 6.51 6.64
N ASP A 33 9.55 7.59 7.36
CA ASP A 33 10.93 7.95 7.66
C ASP A 33 11.11 8.35 9.13
N ASN A 34 12.35 8.58 9.52
CA ASN A 34 12.67 8.90 10.91
C ASN A 34 12.00 10.18 11.42
N ASN A 35 11.66 11.11 10.53
CA ASN A 35 11.00 12.36 10.89
C ASN A 35 9.48 12.22 10.90
N ASN A 36 8.94 11.27 10.14
CA ASN A 36 7.52 11.08 9.95
C ASN A 36 7.15 9.60 9.91
N LYS A 37 6.73 9.09 11.08
CA LYS A 37 6.25 7.72 11.25
C LYS A 37 4.86 7.50 10.65
N THR A 38 4.18 8.57 10.25
CA THR A 38 2.90 8.50 9.55
C THR A 38 3.14 8.59 8.05
N PRO A 39 2.63 7.64 7.25
CA PRO A 39 2.75 7.68 5.80
C PRO A 39 2.20 8.98 5.21
N GLN A 40 2.98 9.62 4.35
CA GLN A 40 2.56 10.85 3.63
C GLN A 40 1.99 10.56 2.25
N MET A 41 2.22 9.34 1.75
CA MET A 41 1.73 8.83 0.48
C MET A 41 1.42 7.34 0.63
N VAL A 42 0.29 6.92 0.08
CA VAL A 42 -0.11 5.52 -0.01
C VAL A 42 -0.56 5.24 -1.43
N ASN A 43 0.04 4.23 -2.06
CA ASN A 43 -0.40 3.70 -3.34
C ASN A 43 -1.21 2.44 -3.09
N PHE A 44 -2.22 2.19 -3.90
CA PHE A 44 -2.88 0.89 -3.95
C PHE A 44 -2.99 0.39 -5.38
N SER A 45 -3.04 -0.92 -5.53
CA SER A 45 -3.30 -1.57 -6.81
C SER A 45 -4.01 -2.91 -6.62
N THR A 46 -4.84 -3.25 -7.59
CA THR A 46 -5.55 -4.53 -7.63
C THR A 46 -5.80 -4.97 -9.06
N GLN A 47 -5.80 -6.29 -9.25
CA GLN A 47 -6.32 -6.93 -10.45
C GLN A 47 -7.70 -7.49 -10.12
N LEU A 48 -8.70 -6.99 -10.83
CA LEU A 48 -10.08 -7.45 -10.75
C LEU A 48 -10.29 -8.62 -11.73
N LYS A 49 -11.52 -9.14 -11.77
CA LYS A 49 -11.90 -10.23 -12.70
C LYS A 49 -11.66 -9.81 -14.15
N ASP A 50 -11.44 -10.81 -15.00
CA ASP A 50 -11.27 -10.65 -16.45
C ASP A 50 -10.11 -9.73 -16.88
N GLY A 51 -9.09 -9.62 -16.03
CA GLY A 51 -7.89 -8.83 -16.32
C GLY A 51 -8.08 -7.31 -16.19
N LYS A 52 -9.23 -6.87 -15.66
CA LYS A 52 -9.46 -5.46 -15.29
C LYS A 52 -8.48 -5.06 -14.19
N THR A 53 -8.07 -3.80 -14.19
CA THR A 53 -7.16 -3.27 -13.16
C THR A 53 -7.67 -1.98 -12.59
N LEU A 54 -7.40 -1.77 -11.31
CA LEU A 54 -7.65 -0.51 -10.63
C LEU A 54 -6.46 -0.19 -9.73
N SER A 55 -6.03 1.06 -9.77
CA SER A 55 -4.98 1.55 -8.91
C SER A 55 -5.24 3.00 -8.54
N GLY A 56 -4.53 3.46 -7.52
CA GLY A 56 -4.60 4.84 -7.13
C GLY A 56 -3.51 5.21 -6.15
N SER A 57 -3.45 6.49 -5.87
CA SER A 57 -2.54 7.05 -4.89
C SER A 57 -3.22 8.17 -4.13
N TYR A 58 -2.99 8.20 -2.83
CA TYR A 58 -3.26 9.35 -2.00
C TYR A 58 -1.92 9.93 -1.56
N SER A 59 -1.79 11.25 -1.58
CA SER A 59 -0.68 11.96 -0.94
C SER A 59 -1.16 13.24 -0.27
N LYS A 60 -0.63 13.56 0.92
CA LYS A 60 -1.05 14.73 1.71
C LYS A 60 -0.89 16.06 0.96
N GLY A 61 0.11 16.16 0.08
CA GLY A 61 0.39 17.36 -0.72
C GLY A 61 -0.12 17.31 -2.16
N GLY A 62 -0.55 16.15 -2.65
CA GLY A 62 -0.94 15.93 -4.05
C GLY A 62 -2.37 15.47 -4.26
N GLY A 63 -3.12 15.19 -3.18
CA GLY A 63 -4.50 14.73 -3.24
C GLY A 63 -4.64 13.25 -3.61
N LEU A 64 -5.82 12.90 -4.12
CA LEU A 64 -6.19 11.55 -4.55
C LEU A 64 -6.15 11.43 -6.07
N SER A 65 -5.53 10.36 -6.57
CA SER A 65 -5.56 9.95 -7.98
C SER A 65 -6.06 8.52 -8.08
N LEU A 66 -6.90 8.25 -9.08
CA LEU A 66 -7.44 6.94 -9.40
C LEU A 66 -7.27 6.67 -10.90
N ASN A 67 -6.85 5.46 -11.24
CA ASN A 67 -6.70 5.00 -12.61
C ASN A 67 -7.22 3.57 -12.73
N GLY A 68 -7.94 3.26 -13.80
CA GLY A 68 -8.48 1.92 -14.02
C GLY A 68 -8.59 1.56 -15.50
N THR A 69 -8.39 0.28 -15.80
CA THR A 69 -8.59 -0.29 -17.14
C THR A 69 -9.73 -1.29 -17.07
N GLY A 70 -10.76 -1.07 -17.89
CA GLY A 70 -11.91 -2.00 -18.00
C GLY A 70 -12.90 -1.97 -16.83
N VAL A 71 -12.73 -1.05 -15.87
CA VAL A 71 -13.64 -0.81 -14.73
C VAL A 71 -14.91 -0.16 -15.26
N ASN A 72 -15.96 -0.95 -15.46
CA ASN A 72 -17.18 -0.52 -16.17
C ASN A 72 -18.48 -0.96 -15.48
N SER A 73 -18.39 -1.51 -14.27
CA SER A 73 -19.53 -1.89 -13.46
C SER A 73 -19.45 -1.30 -12.05
N VAL A 74 -20.59 -1.25 -11.36
CA VAL A 74 -20.67 -0.85 -9.95
C VAL A 74 -19.87 -1.81 -9.07
N GLU A 75 -19.90 -3.11 -9.38
CA GLU A 75 -19.14 -4.14 -8.67
C GLU A 75 -17.62 -3.87 -8.76
N ASP A 76 -17.12 -3.53 -9.95
CA ASP A 76 -15.70 -3.17 -10.12
C ASP A 76 -15.28 -1.96 -9.27
N LEU A 77 -16.20 -1.02 -9.03
CA LEU A 77 -15.95 0.19 -8.24
C LEU A 77 -16.07 -0.02 -6.72
N GLN A 78 -16.70 -1.10 -6.25
CA GLN A 78 -16.87 -1.34 -4.81
C GLN A 78 -15.54 -1.49 -4.08
N VAL A 79 -14.52 -2.02 -4.77
CA VAL A 79 -13.15 -2.14 -4.22
C VAL A 79 -12.56 -0.79 -3.83
N VAL A 80 -13.00 0.32 -4.45
CA VAL A 80 -12.52 1.68 -4.14
C VAL A 80 -12.90 2.09 -2.72
N ASN A 81 -14.10 1.72 -2.25
CA ASN A 81 -14.56 2.11 -0.92
C ASN A 81 -13.65 1.50 0.15
N SER A 82 -13.43 0.20 0.07
CA SER A 82 -12.54 -0.51 1.00
C SER A 82 -11.09 -0.04 0.86
N ALA A 83 -10.62 0.23 -0.37
CA ALA A 83 -9.28 0.79 -0.56
C ALA A 83 -9.11 2.17 0.08
N LEU A 84 -10.12 3.04 0.02
CA LEU A 84 -10.10 4.34 0.68
C LEU A 84 -10.13 4.21 2.20
N ASP A 85 -10.95 3.30 2.73
CA ASP A 85 -11.00 3.03 4.18
C ASP A 85 -9.64 2.56 4.69
N THR A 86 -9.01 1.58 4.03
CA THR A 86 -7.67 1.09 4.39
C THR A 86 -6.60 2.19 4.24
N ILE A 87 -6.67 3.03 3.21
CA ILE A 87 -5.77 4.20 3.08
C ILE A 87 -5.94 5.16 4.27
N LEU A 88 -7.17 5.44 4.69
CA LEU A 88 -7.44 6.31 5.84
C LEU A 88 -6.86 5.72 7.12
N GLU A 89 -6.96 4.41 7.32
CA GLU A 89 -6.34 3.74 8.45
C GLU A 89 -4.81 3.88 8.40
N ILE A 90 -4.18 3.57 7.26
CA ILE A 90 -2.72 3.67 7.05
C ILE A 90 -2.22 5.07 7.41
N ILE A 91 -2.85 6.12 6.90
CA ILE A 91 -2.40 7.51 7.15
C ILE A 91 -2.76 8.02 8.55
N ASN A 92 -3.59 7.30 9.31
CA ASN A 92 -3.85 7.58 10.72
C ASN A 92 -2.98 6.74 11.66
N GLY A 93 -2.15 5.83 11.12
CA GLY A 93 -1.13 5.11 11.88
C GLY A 93 -1.68 3.94 12.71
N PHE A 94 -2.68 3.22 12.21
CA PHE A 94 -3.17 2.01 12.87
C PHE A 94 -2.10 0.91 12.99
N GLU A 95 -2.26 0.04 13.98
CA GLU A 95 -1.39 -1.13 14.15
C GLU A 95 -1.81 -2.22 13.16
N VAL A 96 -0.93 -2.53 12.21
CA VAL A 96 -1.08 -3.70 11.35
C VAL A 96 -0.77 -4.94 12.16
N GLU A 97 -1.75 -5.83 12.33
CA GLU A 97 -1.52 -7.15 12.92
C GLU A 97 -0.45 -7.89 12.10
N LYS A 98 0.67 -8.20 12.74
CA LYS A 98 1.71 -9.04 12.14
C LYS A 98 1.19 -10.47 12.04
N LYS A 99 0.67 -10.84 10.87
CA LYS A 99 0.64 -12.25 10.50
C LYS A 99 2.07 -12.62 10.11
N GLU A 100 2.73 -13.42 10.95
CA GLU A 100 3.98 -14.06 10.57
C GLU A 100 3.70 -14.79 9.25
N ALA A 101 4.43 -14.44 8.19
CA ALA A 101 4.45 -15.28 7.01
C ALA A 101 4.89 -16.66 7.51
N GLU A 102 4.06 -17.70 7.33
CA GLU A 102 4.50 -19.06 7.56
C GLU A 102 5.75 -19.26 6.71
N ASP A 103 6.91 -19.27 7.38
CA ASP A 103 8.16 -19.72 6.80
C ASP A 103 7.93 -21.20 6.49
N GLY A 104 7.38 -21.45 5.30
CA GLY A 104 7.23 -22.75 4.68
C GLY A 104 8.60 -23.27 4.30
N ASN A 105 9.43 -23.51 5.30
CA ASN A 105 10.71 -24.17 5.18
C ASN A 105 10.91 -25.04 6.41
N ASN A 106 10.27 -26.22 6.40
CA ASN A 106 10.78 -27.33 7.19
C ASN A 106 10.47 -28.68 6.54
N LYS A 107 11.56 -29.23 5.99
CA LYS A 107 11.90 -30.63 5.67
C LYS A 107 11.36 -31.27 4.40
#